data_AF-A0A961RLT9-F1
#
_entry.id   AF-A0A961RLT9-F1
#
_cell.length_a   1.000
_cell.length_b   1.000
_cell.length_c   1.000
_cell.angle_alpha   90.00
_cell.angle_beta   90.00
_cell.angle_gamma   90.00
#
_symmetry.space_group_name_H-M   'P 1'
#
loop_
_entity.id
_entity.type
_entity.pdbx_description
1 polymer ?
#
loop_
_entity_poly.entity_id
_entity_poly.type
_entity_poly.pdbx_seq_one_letter_code
_entity_poly.pdbx_strand_id
1 'polypeptide(L)' 'MTDTPEKLDYSKTLYLPQTEFPMRAGLPKKEPEIVARWQEMNLYRKLRESAAGRPLYVLHDGPP' A
#
# COMPACT_ATOMS: atom_id res chain seq x y z
N MET A 1 -9.74 53.69 1.40
CA MET A 1 -9.67 52.28 0.95
C MET A 1 -8.24 51.84 1.13
N THR A 2 -7.95 51.06 2.17
CA THR A 2 -6.60 50.55 2.44
C THR A 2 -6.43 49.21 1.74
N ASP A 3 -5.74 49.25 0.62
CA ASP A 3 -5.29 48.07 -0.12
C ASP A 3 -4.15 47.44 0.67
N THR A 4 -4.34 46.22 1.19
CA THR A 4 -3.29 45.47 1.88
C THR A 4 -2.58 44.63 0.84
N PRO A 5 -1.26 44.77 0.62
CA PRO A 5 -0.57 43.95 -0.36
C PRO A 5 -0.70 42.48 0.04
N GLU A 6 -1.18 41.64 -0.88
CA GLU A 6 -1.27 40.19 -0.68
C GLU A 6 0.08 39.66 -0.21
N LYS A 7 0.08 39.06 0.99
CA LYS A 7 1.28 38.50 1.60
C LYS A 7 1.72 37.28 0.80
N LEU A 8 2.95 37.29 0.27
CA LEU A 8 3.49 36.18 -0.52
C LEU A 8 3.53 34.90 0.34
N ASP A 9 2.89 33.83 -0.15
CA ASP A 9 2.86 32.53 0.52
C ASP A 9 4.14 31.72 0.19
N TYR A 10 5.13 31.83 1.07
CA TYR A 10 6.40 31.12 0.95
C TYR A 10 6.28 29.59 1.06
N SER A 11 5.14 29.04 1.50
CA SER A 11 4.98 27.58 1.54
C SER A 11 5.05 26.95 0.14
N LYS A 12 4.71 27.72 -0.90
CA LYS A 12 4.75 27.32 -2.32
C LYS A 12 6.16 27.22 -2.90
N THR A 13 7.18 27.74 -2.22
CA THR A 13 8.58 27.64 -2.67
C THR A 13 9.28 26.40 -2.12
N LEU A 14 8.60 25.61 -1.29
CA LEU A 14 9.14 24.41 -0.65
C LEU A 14 8.77 23.15 -1.45
N TYR A 15 9.75 22.28 -1.68
CA TYR A 15 9.53 20.93 -2.22
C TYR A 15 9.23 19.95 -1.08
N LEU A 16 8.00 20.00 -0.58
CA LEU A 16 7.56 19.10 0.49
C LEU A 16 7.20 17.71 -0.07
N PRO A 17 7.51 16.62 0.67
CA PRO A 17 7.06 15.29 0.29
C PRO A 17 5.53 15.20 0.27
N GLN A 18 4.98 14.64 -0.80
CA GLN A 18 3.55 14.39 -0.95
C GLN A 18 3.32 12.91 -1.19
N THR A 19 2.30 12.35 -0.55
CA THR A 19 1.94 10.95 -0.72
C THR A 19 0.45 10.75 -0.49
N GLU A 20 -0.16 9.89 -1.31
CA GLU A 20 -1.52 9.38 -1.11
C GLU A 20 -1.56 8.31 -0.01
N PHE A 21 -0.39 7.88 0.49
CA PHE A 21 -0.31 6.89 1.55
C PHE A 21 -0.84 7.49 2.88
N PRO A 22 -1.95 6.96 3.43
CA PRO A 22 -2.53 7.54 4.63
C PRO A 22 -1.65 7.25 5.85
N MET A 23 -1.48 8.25 6.71
CA MET A 23 -0.74 8.08 7.97
C MET A 23 -1.44 7.09 8.92
N ARG A 24 -2.77 6.98 8.85
CA ARG A 24 -3.54 5.99 9.62
C ARG A 24 -3.78 4.75 8.77
N ALA A 25 -3.54 3.58 9.36
CA ALA A 25 -3.60 2.31 8.63
C ALA A 25 -5.02 1.95 8.15
N GLY A 26 -6.05 2.10 9.01
CA GLY A 26 -7.43 1.73 8.67
C GLY A 26 -7.62 0.23 8.38
N LEU A 27 -6.88 -0.62 9.11
CA LEU A 27 -6.77 -2.06 8.84
C LEU A 27 -8.10 -2.81 8.74
N PRO A 28 -9.10 -2.59 9.61
CA PRO A 28 -10.37 -3.33 9.54
C PRO A 28 -11.09 -3.21 8.19
N LYS A 29 -10.86 -2.11 7.45
CA LYS A 29 -11.39 -1.93 6.10
C LYS A 29 -10.41 -2.39 5.02
N LYS A 30 -9.13 -2.03 5.15
CA LYS A 30 -8.12 -2.30 4.11
C LYS A 30 -7.76 -3.78 3.98
N GLU A 31 -7.69 -4.52 5.08
CA GLU A 31 -7.27 -5.93 5.03
C GLU A 31 -8.22 -6.81 4.20
N PRO A 32 -9.56 -6.72 4.37
CA PRO A 32 -10.49 -7.42 3.49
C PRO A 32 -10.32 -7.08 2.00
N GLU A 33 -10.12 -5.79 1.66
CA GLU A 33 -9.90 -5.34 0.28
C GLU A 33 -8.61 -5.93 -0.32
N ILE A 34 -7.54 -6.01 0.48
CA ILE A 34 -6.27 -6.60 0.06
C ILE A 34 -6.41 -8.10 -0.19
N VAL A 35 -7.09 -8.83 0.70
CA VAL A 35 -7.33 -10.27 0.53
C VAL A 35 -8.16 -10.54 -0.72
N ALA A 36 -9.24 -9.77 -0.93
CA ALA A 36 -10.07 -9.90 -2.13
C ALA A 36 -9.25 -9.70 -3.42
N ARG A 37 -8.40 -8.66 -3.45
CA ARG A 37 -7.50 -8.41 -4.57
C ARG A 37 -6.54 -9.57 -4.83
N TRP A 38 -5.96 -10.16 -3.77
CA TRP A 38 -5.07 -11.33 -3.89
C TRP A 38 -5.78 -12.57 -4.43
N GLN A 39 -7.03 -12.79 -4.03
CA GLN A 39 -7.86 -13.89 -4.51
C GLN A 39 -8.20 -13.69 -6.00
N GLU A 40 -8.66 -12.50 -6.38
CA GLU A 40 -9.00 -12.16 -7.77
C GLU A 40 -7.80 -12.39 -8.71
N MET A 41 -6.61 -11.94 -8.31
CA MET A 41 -5.40 -12.13 -9.12
C MET A 41 -4.83 -13.55 -9.08
N ASN A 42 -5.44 -14.47 -8.30
CA ASN A 42 -4.95 -15.82 -8.08
C ASN A 42 -3.48 -15.85 -7.59
N LEU A 43 -3.16 -15.01 -6.62
CA LEU A 43 -1.78 -14.74 -6.20
C LEU A 43 -1.02 -16.02 -5.82
N TYR A 44 -1.64 -16.92 -5.05
CA TYR A 44 -0.97 -18.15 -4.61
C TYR A 44 -0.47 -18.99 -5.78
N ARG A 45 -1.29 -19.15 -6.82
CA ARG A 45 -0.91 -19.89 -8.04
C ARG A 45 0.27 -19.21 -8.75
N LYS A 46 0.21 -17.89 -8.93
CA LYS A 46 1.32 -17.12 -9.52
C LYS A 46 2.63 -17.27 -8.73
N LEU A 47 2.54 -17.29 -7.40
CA LEU A 47 3.70 -17.53 -6.54
C LEU A 47 4.28 -18.94 -6.77
N ARG A 48 3.44 -19.98 -6.86
CA ARG A 48 3.88 -21.35 -7.16
C ARG A 48 4.54 -21.47 -8.53
N GLU A 49 3.98 -20.83 -9.55
CA GLU A 49 4.55 -20.77 -10.90
C GLU A 49 5.93 -20.07 -10.89
N SER A 50 6.05 -18.93 -10.22
CA SER A 50 7.31 -18.18 -10.10
C SER A 50 8.41 -18.91 -9.31
N ALA A 51 8.02 -19.89 -8.49
CA ALA A 51 8.91 -20.70 -7.67
C ALA A 51 9.31 -22.02 -8.36
N ALA A 52 8.89 -22.26 -9.60
CA ALA A 52 9.25 -23.46 -10.35
C ALA A 52 10.78 -23.64 -10.41
N GLY A 53 11.25 -24.85 -10.11
CA GLY A 53 12.68 -25.20 -10.10
C GLY A 53 13.46 -24.83 -8.84
N ARG A 54 12.86 -24.10 -7.88
CA ARG A 54 13.50 -23.85 -6.59
C ARG A 54 13.52 -25.11 -5.72
N PRO A 55 14.48 -25.24 -4.78
CA PRO A 55 14.46 -26.32 -3.79
C PRO A 55 13.11 -26.41 -3.08
N LEU A 56 12.57 -27.63 -2.98
CA LEU A 56 11.29 -27.86 -2.34
C LEU A 56 11.38 -27.57 -0.84
N TYR A 57 10.49 -26.71 -0.36
CA TYR A 57 10.25 -26.46 1.05
C TYR A 57 8.80 -26.81 1.37
N VAL A 58 8.59 -27.67 2.37
CA VAL A 58 7.27 -28.11 2.82
C VAL A 58 7.11 -27.71 4.28
N LEU A 59 6.10 -26.89 4.56
CA LEU A 59 5.66 -26.59 5.91
C LEU A 59 4.41 -27.42 6.18
N HIS A 60 4.52 -28.40 7.09
CA HIS A 60 3.37 -29.16 7.56
C HIS A 60 2.64 -28.34 8.61
N ASP A 61 1.40 -27.96 8.31
CA ASP A 61 0.51 -27.36 9.30
C ASP A 61 -0.18 -28.46 10.11
N GLY A 62 -0.13 -28.35 11.43
CA GLY A 62 -0.74 -29.33 12.32
C GLY A 62 -2.27 -29.23 12.27
N PRO A 63 -3.00 -30.30 12.62
CA PRO A 63 -4.44 -30.16 12.83
C PRO A 63 -4.71 -29.14 13.95
N PRO A 64 -5.74 -28.30 13.81
CA PRO A 64 -6.08 -27.26 14.79
C PRO A 64 -6.52 -27.83 16.14
#